data_AF-A0A8J8D5I8-F1
#
_entry.id   AF-A0A8J8D5I8-F1
#
_cell.length_a   1.000
_cell.length_b   1.000
_cell.length_c   1.000
_cell.angle_alpha   90.00
_cell.angle_beta   90.00
_cell.angle_gamma   90.00
#
_symmetry.space_group_name_H-M   'P 1'
#
loop_
_entity.id
_entity.type
_entity.pdbx_description
1 polymer ?
#
loop_
_entity_poly.entity_id
_entity_poly.type
_entity_poly.pdbx_seq_one_letter_code
_entity_poly.pdbx_strand_id
1 'polypeptide(L)'
;MSGRVYNKTLIRMDFKFGRITPEEARARQYELLRDGRVWRAFINGYAKNGFVVFDGETLSKEEVLEKLRGFEPEVTSIGRLTVGELVESSYSWNNVLSKA
;
A
#
# COMPACT_ATOMS: atom_id res chain seq x y z
N MET A 1 22.48 -14.16 1.49
CA MET A 1 22.16 -12.71 1.46
C MET A 1 20.65 -12.43 1.37
N SER A 2 19.84 -13.33 0.78
CA SER A 2 18.39 -13.16 0.61
C SER A 2 17.55 -13.15 1.90
N GLY A 3 17.88 -13.97 2.91
CA GLY A 3 17.06 -14.12 4.12
C GLY A 3 16.87 -12.85 4.97
N ARG A 4 17.82 -11.90 4.93
CA ARG A 4 17.69 -10.63 5.68
C ARG A 4 16.64 -9.70 5.08
N VAL A 5 16.49 -9.69 3.76
CA VAL A 5 15.51 -8.82 3.07
C VAL A 5 14.10 -9.34 3.33
N TYR A 6 13.88 -10.66 3.27
CA TYR A 6 12.56 -11.25 3.52
C TYR A 6 12.01 -10.99 4.92
N ASN A 7 12.88 -10.90 5.93
CA ASN A 7 12.49 -10.61 7.32
C ASN A 7 12.33 -9.11 7.62
N LYS A 8 12.63 -8.22 6.66
CA LYS A 8 12.46 -6.77 6.87
C LYS A 8 10.98 -6.48 7.10
N THR A 9 10.69 -5.74 8.16
CA THR A 9 9.33 -5.33 8.52
C THR A 9 8.95 -4.05 7.77
N LEU A 10 7.76 -4.06 7.18
CA LEU A 10 7.11 -2.97 6.48
C LEU A 10 5.83 -2.57 7.23
N ILE A 11 5.34 -1.37 6.95
CA ILE A 11 4.06 -0.87 7.44
C ILE A 11 3.07 -0.92 6.29
N ARG A 12 1.88 -1.47 6.54
CA ARG A 12 0.72 -1.33 5.67
C ARG A 12 -0.26 -0.36 6.31
N MET A 13 -0.68 0.64 5.55
CA MET A 13 -1.80 1.51 5.91
C MET A 13 -2.92 1.30 4.91
N ASP A 14 -4.12 1.04 5.41
CA ASP A 14 -5.34 0.97 4.62
C ASP A 14 -6.13 2.27 4.77
N PHE A 15 -6.73 2.71 3.67
CA PHE A 15 -7.36 4.02 3.56
C PHE A 15 -8.78 3.90 2.98
N LYS A 16 -9.63 4.80 3.44
CA LYS A 16 -10.86 5.22 2.78
C LYS A 16 -10.69 6.67 2.32
N PHE A 17 -11.11 7.00 1.10
CA PHE A 17 -10.93 8.33 0.53
C PHE A 17 -12.25 9.08 0.48
N GLY A 18 -12.28 10.34 0.93
CA GLY A 18 -13.46 11.20 0.81
C GLY A 18 -13.73 11.58 -0.65
N ARG A 19 -12.67 11.95 -1.38
CA ARG A 19 -12.76 12.45 -2.75
C ARG A 19 -11.61 11.92 -3.61
N ILE A 20 -11.92 11.05 -4.56
CA ILE A 20 -10.95 10.58 -5.56
C ILE A 20 -11.70 10.04 -6.78
N THR A 21 -11.26 10.37 -8.00
CA THR A 21 -11.74 9.74 -9.24
C THR A 21 -10.87 8.54 -9.65
N PRO A 22 -11.35 7.64 -10.53
CA PRO A 22 -10.53 6.57 -11.08
C PRO A 22 -9.23 7.04 -11.75
N GLU A 23 -9.27 8.17 -12.46
CA GLU A 23 -8.11 8.77 -13.14
C GLU A 23 -7.10 9.32 -12.13
N GLU A 24 -7.58 10.04 -11.11
CA GLU A 24 -6.77 10.56 -10.00
C GLU A 24 -6.13 9.39 -9.22
N ALA A 25 -6.90 8.33 -8.94
CA ALA A 25 -6.41 7.12 -8.29
C ALA A 25 -5.28 6.46 -9.06
N ARG A 26 -5.43 6.31 -10.38
CA ARG A 26 -4.39 5.75 -11.26
C ARG A 26 -3.13 6.61 -11.25
N ALA A 27 -3.27 7.93 -11.37
CA ALA A 27 -2.15 8.86 -11.35
C ALA A 27 -1.41 8.83 -10.01
N ARG A 28 -2.14 8.90 -8.90
CA ARG A 28 -1.57 8.87 -7.55
C ARG A 28 -0.89 7.54 -7.24
N GLN A 29 -1.48 6.42 -7.64
CA GLN A 29 -0.86 5.11 -7.46
C GLN A 29 0.48 5.04 -8.20
N TYR A 30 0.55 5.56 -9.43
CA TYR A 30 1.81 5.63 -10.18
C TYR A 30 2.84 6.51 -9.47
N GLU A 31 2.45 7.69 -8.98
CA GLU A 31 3.34 8.59 -8.24
C GLU A 31 3.90 7.96 -6.95
N LEU A 32 3.05 7.26 -6.19
CA LEU A 32 3.48 6.55 -4.98
C LEU A 32 4.52 5.46 -5.31
N LEU A 33 4.30 4.70 -6.38
CA LEU A 33 5.21 3.62 -6.80
C LEU A 33 6.52 4.12 -7.41
N ARG A 34 6.64 5.43 -7.71
CA ARG A 34 7.93 6.04 -8.08
C ARG A 34 8.81 6.36 -6.88
N ASP A 35 8.26 6.43 -5.68
CA ASP A 35 9.04 6.59 -4.45
C ASP A 35 9.60 5.21 -4.05
N GLY A 36 10.92 5.01 -4.15
CA GLY A 36 11.57 3.73 -3.88
C GLY A 36 11.42 3.23 -2.43
N ARG A 37 10.89 4.05 -1.53
CA ARG A 37 10.55 3.68 -0.14
C ARG A 37 9.16 3.04 -0.02
N VAL A 38 8.32 3.19 -1.06
CA VAL A 38 7.01 2.56 -1.18
C VAL A 38 7.16 1.22 -1.90
N TRP A 39 6.85 0.14 -1.19
CA TRP A 39 6.99 -1.22 -1.71
C TRP A 39 5.76 -1.68 -2.48
N ARG A 40 4.59 -1.18 -2.11
CA ARG A 40 3.33 -1.43 -2.81
C ARG A 40 2.34 -0.31 -2.56
N ALA A 41 1.57 0.04 -3.58
CA ALA A 41 0.40 0.89 -3.43
C ALA A 41 -0.71 0.36 -4.32
N PHE A 42 -1.93 0.43 -3.81
CA PHE A 42 -3.14 0.15 -4.55
C PHE A 42 -4.20 1.18 -4.17
N ILE A 43 -4.79 1.84 -5.17
CA ILE A 43 -5.85 2.82 -4.96
C ILE A 43 -6.99 2.51 -5.92
N ASN A 44 -8.18 2.29 -5.38
CA ASN A 44 -9.40 2.08 -6.14
C ASN A 44 -10.26 3.34 -6.08
N GLY A 45 -10.29 4.10 -7.18
CA GLY A 45 -11.10 5.32 -7.28
C GLY A 45 -12.61 5.06 -7.31
N TYR A 46 -13.06 3.89 -7.76
CA TYR A 46 -14.49 3.53 -7.76
C TYR A 46 -14.99 3.20 -6.36
N ALA A 47 -14.24 2.38 -5.63
CA ALA A 47 -14.59 1.98 -4.26
C ALA A 47 -14.13 2.99 -3.20
N LYS A 48 -13.39 4.04 -3.61
CA LYS A 48 -12.77 5.06 -2.74
C LYS A 48 -12.01 4.44 -1.57
N ASN A 49 -11.22 3.42 -1.85
CA ASN A 49 -10.39 2.75 -0.85
C ASN A 49 -9.03 2.38 -1.44
N GLY A 50 -8.09 2.00 -0.59
CA GLY A 50 -6.77 1.61 -1.03
C GLY A 50 -5.85 1.28 0.13
N PHE A 51 -4.61 0.94 -0.20
CA PHE A 51 -3.58 0.72 0.79
C PHE A 51 -2.21 1.12 0.25
N VAL A 52 -1.30 1.43 1.18
CA VAL A 52 0.11 1.69 0.90
C VAL A 52 0.95 0.84 1.84
N VAL A 53 1.92 0.12 1.28
CA VAL A 53 2.95 -0.62 2.00
C VAL A 53 4.28 0.05 1.79
N PHE A 54 4.95 0.41 2.87
CA PHE A 54 6.19 1.18 2.84
C PHE A 54 7.14 0.78 3.96
N ASP A 55 8.41 1.16 3.78
CA ASP A 55 9.44 0.98 4.78
C ASP A 55 9.39 2.08 5.85
N GLY A 56 8.93 1.72 7.05
CA GLY A 56 8.79 2.65 8.17
C GLY A 56 10.11 3.22 8.70
N GLU A 57 11.26 2.65 8.32
CA GLU A 57 12.58 3.18 8.67
C GLU A 57 12.98 4.36 7.79
N THR A 58 12.38 4.51 6.61
CA THR A 58 12.77 5.50 5.60
C THR A 58 11.63 6.42 5.15
N LEU A 59 10.38 6.03 5.39
CA LEU A 59 9.18 6.82 5.11
C LEU A 59 8.25 6.81 6.31
N SER A 60 7.91 7.99 6.83
CA SER A 60 6.99 8.14 7.95
C SER A 60 5.52 8.01 7.54
N LYS A 61 4.64 7.73 8.52
CA LYS A 61 3.18 7.68 8.27
C LYS A 61 2.64 9.04 7.85
N GLU A 62 3.18 10.10 8.44
CA GLU A 62 2.83 11.49 8.20
C GLU A 62 3.18 11.90 6.76
N GLU A 63 4.34 11.49 6.25
CA GLU A 63 4.70 11.70 4.84
C GLU A 63 3.74 10.96 3.88
N VAL A 64 3.30 9.74 4.22
CA VAL A 64 2.32 9.00 3.41
C VAL A 64 0.98 9.72 3.39
N LEU A 65 0.51 10.19 4.55
CA LEU A 65 -0.72 10.99 4.65
C LEU A 65 -0.62 12.29 3.87
N GLU A 66 0.52 12.96 3.91
CA GLU A 66 0.75 14.19 3.15
C GLU A 66 0.63 13.95 1.64
N LYS A 67 1.27 12.88 1.14
CA LYS A 67 1.17 12.48 -0.27
C LYS A 67 -0.27 12.15 -0.70
N LEU A 68 -1.16 11.85 0.22
CA LEU A 68 -2.57 11.50 -0.05
C LEU A 68 -3.56 12.59 0.36
N ARG A 69 -3.12 13.68 1.01
CA ARG A 69 -3.97 14.70 1.65
C ARG A 69 -5.06 15.25 0.72
N GLY A 70 -4.75 15.45 -0.55
CA GLY A 70 -5.68 15.97 -1.56
C GLY A 70 -6.92 15.10 -1.84
N PHE A 71 -6.93 13.86 -1.34
CA PHE A 71 -8.03 12.90 -1.52
C PHE A 71 -8.85 12.66 -0.25
N GLU A 72 -8.63 13.46 0.79
CA GLU A 72 -9.26 13.31 2.11
C GLU A 72 -9.11 11.88 2.66
N PRO A 73 -7.87 11.41 2.89
CA PRO A 73 -7.63 10.04 3.32
C PRO A 73 -7.99 9.85 4.79
N GLU A 74 -8.85 8.88 5.07
CA GLU A 74 -9.15 8.35 6.39
C GLU A 74 -8.40 7.02 6.57
N VAL A 75 -7.57 6.90 7.60
CA VAL A 75 -6.86 5.65 7.91
C VAL A 75 -7.83 4.68 8.57
N THR A 76 -8.11 3.56 7.91
CA THR A 76 -9.03 2.54 8.42
C THR A 76 -8.30 1.42 9.15
N SER A 77 -7.03 1.18 8.83
CA SER A 77 -6.19 0.17 9.50
C SER A 77 -4.71 0.48 9.34
N ILE A 78 -3.91 0.02 10.31
CA ILE A 78 -2.45 0.02 10.23
C ILE A 78 -1.96 -1.36 10.67
N GLY A 79 -1.28 -2.05 9.77
CA GLY A 79 -0.65 -3.34 9.99
C GLY A 79 0.87 -3.29 9.84
N ARG A 80 1.52 -4.35 10.31
CA ARG A 80 2.92 -4.65 9.99
C ARG A 80 2.96 -5.98 9.26
N LEU A 81 3.86 -6.08 8.31
CA LEU A 81 4.14 -7.32 7.59
C LEU A 81 5.60 -7.35 7.18
N THR A 82 6.13 -8.54 6.97
CA THR A 82 7.45 -8.76 6.41
C THR A 82 7.42 -8.66 4.89
N VAL A 83 8.59 -8.47 4.28
CA VAL A 83 8.74 -8.58 2.82
C VAL A 83 8.33 -9.97 2.34
N GLY A 84 8.62 -11.03 3.10
CA GLY A 84 8.15 -12.40 2.81
C GLY A 84 6.64 -12.49 2.70
N GLU A 85 5.93 -12.03 3.73
CA GLU A 85 4.46 -12.01 3.73
C GLU A 85 3.90 -11.14 2.60
N LEU A 86 4.52 -10.00 2.28
CA LEU A 86 4.12 -9.17 1.14
C LEU A 86 4.24 -9.93 -0.18
N VAL A 87 5.35 -10.65 -0.39
CA VAL A 87 5.58 -11.45 -1.60
C VAL A 87 4.55 -12.58 -1.68
N GLU A 88 4.34 -13.32 -0.60
CA GLU A 88 3.33 -14.39 -0.53
C GLU A 88 1.92 -13.87 -0.84
N SER A 89 1.55 -12.70 -0.30
CA SER A 89 0.25 -12.06 -0.58
C SER A 89 0.10 -11.62 -2.04
N SER A 90 1.18 -11.61 -2.82
CA SER A 90 1.18 -11.25 -4.24
C SER A 90 0.95 -12.43 -5.16
N TYR A 91 1.08 -13.65 -4.64
CA TYR A 91 0.98 -14.85 -5.45
C TYR A 91 -0.45 -15.01 -5.96
N SER A 92 -0.59 -15.07 -7.28
CA SER A 92 -1.87 -15.18 -7.98
C SER A 92 -2.68 -16.42 -7.57
N TRP A 93 -2.02 -17.47 -7.09
CA TRP A 93 -2.62 -18.73 -6.65
C TRP A 93 -3.52 -18.58 -5.41
N ASN A 94 -3.25 -17.61 -4.54
CA ASN A 94 -4.12 -17.30 -3.40
C ASN A 94 -5.52 -16.86 -3.85
N ASN A 95 -5.63 -16.25 -5.04
CA ASN A 95 -6.92 -15.84 -5.59
C ASN A 95 -7.75 -17.02 -6.14
N VAL A 96 -7.09 -18.13 -6.49
CA VAL A 96 -7.74 -19.36 -7.01
C VAL A 96 -8.14 -20.28 -5.86
N LEU A 97 -7.23 -20.49 -4.89
CA LEU A 97 -7.47 -21.38 -3.75
C LEU A 97 -8.44 -20.81 -2.71
N SER A 98 -8.55 -19.49 -2.58
CA SER A 98 -9.54 -18.86 -1.69
C SER A 98 -11.00 -19.07 -2.15
N LYS A 99 -11.24 -19.63 -3.34
CA LYS A 99 -12.58 -19.89 -3.90
C LYS A 99 -12.94 -21.38 -3.99
N ALA A 100 -12.07 -22.27 -3.52
CA ALA A 100 -12.34 -23.71 -3.39
C ALA A 100 -12.70 -24.04 -1.93
#